data_AF-A0A060YC50-F1
#
_entry.id   AF-A0A060YC50-F1
#
_cell.length_a   1.000
_cell.length_b   1.000
_cell.length_c   1.000
_cell.angle_alpha   90.00
_cell.angle_beta   90.00
_cell.angle_gamma   90.00
#
_symmetry.space_group_name_H-M   'P 1'
#
loop_
_entity.id
_entity.type
_entity.pdbx_description
1 polymer ?
#
loop_
_entity_poly.entity_id
_entity_poly.type
_entity_poly.pdbx_seq_one_letter_code
_entity_poly.pdbx_strand_id
1 'polypeptide(L)'
;MALELVKIRISLKMLPNNSAVYFKSDGARFGQTRTIKLLTGSKYKIEVVVKPGDVEATTMSVGGVQFPLEQQSRDPQCVVYTGVYDTEGVTHTKSGDRQAVQISIQGKLSLTGICFGFL
;
A
#
# COMPACT_ATOMS: atom_id res chain seq x y z
N MET A 1 24.66 -6.57 -15.34
CA MET A 1 23.27 -6.13 -15.13
C MET A 1 23.03 -6.05 -13.63
N ALA A 2 22.83 -4.85 -13.10
CA ALA A 2 22.54 -4.67 -11.68
C ALA A 2 21.09 -5.07 -11.40
N LEU A 3 20.85 -5.82 -10.32
CA LEU A 3 19.51 -6.06 -9.80
C LEU A 3 18.94 -4.73 -9.29
N GLU A 4 18.01 -4.15 -10.03
CA GLU A 4 17.32 -2.95 -9.58
C GLU A 4 16.12 -3.37 -8.71
N LEU A 5 16.35 -3.35 -7.39
CA LEU A 5 15.33 -3.69 -6.41
C LEU A 5 14.27 -2.59 -6.35
N VAL A 6 13.01 -2.95 -6.63
CA VAL A 6 11.88 -2.04 -6.41
C VAL A 6 11.68 -1.84 -4.91
N LYS A 7 11.80 -0.59 -4.45
CA LYS A 7 11.53 -0.19 -3.07
C LYS A 7 10.16 0.47 -3.00
N ILE A 8 9.27 -0.13 -2.19
CA ILE A 8 7.93 0.38 -1.95
C ILE A 8 7.84 0.85 -0.50
N ARG A 9 7.45 2.11 -0.30
CA ARG A 9 7.11 2.66 1.02
C ARG A 9 5.64 3.00 1.03
N ILE A 10 4.92 2.47 2.03
CA ILE A 10 3.49 2.73 2.22
C ILE A 10 3.33 3.53 3.51
N SER A 11 2.53 4.58 3.46
CA SER A 11 2.09 5.31 4.65
C SER A 11 0.57 5.46 4.67
N LEU A 12 0.01 5.47 5.88
CA LEU A 12 -1.43 5.60 6.12
C LEU A 12 -1.68 6.81 7.03
N LYS A 13 -2.70 7.60 6.68
CA LYS A 13 -3.25 8.69 7.51
C LYS A 13 -4.77 8.59 7.54
N MET A 14 -5.39 8.88 8.68
CA MET A 14 -6.85 8.93 8.80
C MET A 14 -7.40 10.22 8.21
N LEU A 15 -8.49 10.12 7.44
CA LEU A 15 -9.22 11.26 6.88
C LEU A 15 -10.44 11.63 7.77
N PRO A 16 -10.93 12.89 7.72
CA PRO A 16 -10.43 14.01 6.89
C PRO A 16 -9.21 14.73 7.48
N ASN A 17 -8.86 14.47 8.74
CA ASN A 17 -7.91 15.31 9.49
C ASN A 17 -6.43 14.99 9.24
N ASN A 18 -6.10 14.02 8.38
CA ASN A 18 -4.76 13.48 8.17
C ASN A 18 -4.06 13.04 9.47
N SER A 19 -4.82 12.53 10.44
CA SER A 19 -4.28 12.10 11.73
C SER A 19 -3.52 10.77 11.61
N ALA A 20 -2.62 10.52 12.56
CA ALA A 20 -1.82 9.30 12.60
C ALA A 20 -2.70 8.06 12.88
N VAL A 21 -2.33 6.93 12.27
CA VAL A 21 -2.92 5.63 12.60
C VAL A 21 -2.28 5.08 13.87
N TYR A 22 -3.10 4.54 14.77
CA TYR A 22 -2.63 3.98 16.03
C TYR A 22 -1.99 2.60 15.82
N PHE A 23 -0.76 2.45 16.29
CA PHE A 23 -0.06 1.18 16.36
C PHE A 23 -0.19 0.59 17.76
N LYS A 24 -0.30 -0.74 17.85
CA LYS A 24 -0.21 -1.46 19.12
C LYS A 24 1.01 -2.37 19.13
N SER A 25 1.82 -2.23 20.17
CA SER A 25 2.93 -3.13 20.47
C SER A 25 2.39 -4.26 21.33
N ASP A 26 1.88 -5.30 20.68
CA ASP A 26 1.25 -6.45 21.36
C ASP A 26 2.27 -7.57 21.68
N GLY A 27 3.56 -7.35 21.45
CA GLY A 27 4.61 -8.36 21.65
C GLY A 27 4.46 -9.55 20.71
N ALA A 28 4.90 -10.75 21.13
CA ALA A 28 4.78 -11.96 20.31
C ALA A 28 3.36 -12.58 20.31
N ARG A 29 2.38 -11.95 20.97
CA ARG A 29 1.05 -12.54 21.22
C ARG A 29 0.28 -12.89 19.95
N PHE A 30 0.51 -12.17 18.86
CA PHE A 30 -0.21 -12.35 17.59
C PHE A 30 0.71 -12.77 16.44
N GLY A 31 1.86 -13.38 16.74
CA GLY A 31 2.85 -13.76 15.73
C GLY A 31 3.54 -12.59 15.04
N GLN A 32 3.18 -11.35 15.38
CA GLN A 32 3.78 -10.11 14.88
C GLN A 32 3.99 -9.13 16.04
N THR A 33 5.17 -8.52 16.09
CA THR A 33 5.57 -7.63 17.20
C THR A 33 4.81 -6.30 17.21
N ARG A 34 4.24 -5.91 16.06
CA ARG A 34 3.45 -4.68 15.88
C ARG A 34 2.21 -4.99 15.07
N THR A 35 1.07 -4.49 15.54
CA THR A 35 -0.20 -4.55 14.80
C THR A 35 -0.74 -3.15 14.58
N ILE A 36 -1.51 -2.97 13.51
CA ILE A 36 -2.18 -1.71 13.17
C ILE A 36 -3.64 -1.84 13.58
N LYS A 37 -4.17 -0.85 14.30
CA LYS A 37 -5.61 -0.78 14.58
C LYS A 37 -6.28 0.16 13.59
N LEU A 38 -7.12 -0.41 12.74
CA LEU A 38 -8.01 0.35 11.85
C LEU A 38 -9.42 0.36 12.45
N LEU A 39 -10.03 1.53 12.47
CA LEU A 39 -11.47 1.72 12.66
C LEU A 39 -12.19 1.38 11.36
N THR A 40 -13.30 0.66 11.45
CA THR A 40 -14.26 0.45 10.35
C THR A 40 -15.10 1.71 10.14
N GLY A 41 -15.76 1.82 8.99
CA GLY A 41 -16.56 3.00 8.66
C GLY A 41 -15.74 4.29 8.60
N SER A 42 -14.43 4.18 8.41
CA SER A 42 -13.47 5.29 8.36
C SER A 42 -12.71 5.26 7.04
N LYS A 43 -12.27 6.44 6.57
CA LYS A 43 -11.45 6.56 5.36
C LYS A 43 -9.99 6.83 5.73
N TYR A 44 -9.08 6.18 5.02
CA TYR A 44 -7.64 6.35 5.20
C TYR A 44 -7.02 6.82 3.88
N LYS A 45 -6.25 7.91 3.93
CA LYS A 45 -5.36 8.29 2.84
C LYS A 45 -4.14 7.37 2.89
N ILE A 46 -3.92 6.67 1.80
CA ILE A 46 -2.74 5.85 1.59
C ILE A 46 -1.82 6.61 0.64
N GLU A 47 -0.54 6.69 1.00
CA GLU A 47 0.51 7.22 0.14
C GLU A 47 1.51 6.10 -0.13
N VAL A 48 1.77 5.84 -1.40
CA VAL A 48 2.68 4.80 -1.88
C VAL A 48 3.82 5.48 -2.63
N VAL A 49 5.04 5.33 -2.14
CA VAL A 49 6.25 5.80 -2.81
C VAL A 49 6.95 4.59 -3.41
N VAL A 50 7.13 4.60 -4.73
CA VAL A 50 7.77 3.52 -5.49
C VAL A 50 9.09 4.02 -6.07
N LYS A 51 10.14 3.21 -5.96
CA LYS A 51 11.47 3.46 -6.55
C LYS A 51 11.97 2.20 -7.25
N PRO A 52 12.61 2.25 -8.43
CA PRO A 52 12.82 3.44 -9.27
C PRO A 52 11.52 3.96 -9.91
N GLY A 53 11.59 5.12 -10.59
CA GLY A 53 10.44 5.85 -11.13
C GLY A 53 9.66 5.16 -12.27
N ASP A 54 10.14 4.01 -12.74
CA ASP A 54 9.65 3.30 -13.93
C ASP A 54 8.51 2.31 -13.65
N VAL A 55 8.12 2.18 -12.37
CA VAL A 55 6.98 1.36 -11.96
C VAL A 55 5.74 2.22 -11.86
N GLU A 56 4.71 1.87 -12.62
CA GLU A 56 3.41 2.54 -12.61
C GLU A 56 2.41 1.80 -11.75
N ALA A 57 2.17 2.27 -10.52
CA ALA A 57 1.13 1.70 -9.65
C ALA A 57 -0.25 2.26 -10.02
N THR A 58 -1.23 1.38 -10.25
CA THR A 58 -2.56 1.77 -10.74
C THR A 58 -3.68 1.52 -9.73
N THR A 59 -3.68 0.35 -9.09
CA THR A 59 -4.68 0.00 -8.08
C THR A 59 -4.02 -0.68 -6.90
N MET A 60 -4.67 -0.56 -5.75
CA MET A 60 -4.27 -1.23 -4.54
C MET A 60 -5.48 -1.93 -3.93
N SER A 61 -5.26 -3.09 -3.32
CA SER A 61 -6.26 -3.76 -2.51
C SER A 61 -5.77 -3.97 -1.09
N VAL A 62 -6.65 -3.72 -0.12
CA VAL A 62 -6.42 -3.96 1.30
C VAL A 62 -7.60 -4.74 1.85
N GLY A 63 -7.36 -6.00 2.24
CA GLY A 63 -8.39 -6.86 2.83
C GLY A 63 -9.60 -7.10 1.93
N GLY A 64 -9.40 -7.14 0.61
CA GLY A 64 -10.46 -7.34 -0.38
C GLY A 64 -11.14 -6.06 -0.89
N VAL A 65 -10.89 -4.90 -0.25
CA VAL A 65 -11.35 -3.61 -0.79
C VAL A 65 -10.33 -3.11 -1.81
N GLN A 66 -10.75 -2.87 -3.05
CA GLN A 66 -9.90 -2.34 -4.11
C GLN A 66 -10.20 -0.87 -4.37
N PHE A 67 -9.15 -0.07 -4.54
CA PHE A 67 -9.27 1.36 -4.83
C PHE A 67 -8.16 1.81 -5.79
N PRO A 68 -8.40 2.88 -6.58
CA PRO A 68 -7.41 3.42 -7.50
C PRO A 68 -6.29 4.14 -6.74
N LEU A 69 -5.11 4.15 -7.36
CA LEU A 69 -3.96 4.97 -6.98
C LEU A 69 -3.79 6.10 -7.98
N GLU A 70 -3.79 7.33 -7.50
CA GLU A 70 -3.60 8.54 -8.28
C GLU A 70 -2.18 9.04 -8.13
N GLN A 71 -1.46 9.22 -9.23
CA GLN A 71 -0.11 9.77 -9.23
C GLN A 71 -0.14 11.23 -8.77
N GLN A 72 0.66 11.55 -7.75
CA GLN A 72 0.82 12.90 -7.23
C GLN A 72 2.09 13.57 -7.77
N SER A 73 3.17 12.81 -7.90
CA SER A 73 4.44 13.29 -8.45
C SER A 73 5.27 12.14 -9.01
N ARG A 74 6.12 12.44 -10.00
CA ARG A 74 7.05 11.51 -10.63
C ARG A 74 8.38 12.21 -10.90
N ASP A 75 9.46 11.59 -10.50
CA ASP A 75 10.83 11.93 -10.87
C ASP A 75 11.59 10.63 -11.24
N PRO A 76 12.81 10.70 -11.82
CA PRO A 76 13.55 9.51 -12.22
C PRO A 76 13.86 8.53 -11.07
N GLN A 77 13.91 9.01 -9.82
CA GLN A 77 14.21 8.20 -8.65
C GLN A 77 12.97 7.59 -8.01
N CYS A 78 11.82 8.26 -8.10
CA CYS A 78 10.61 7.81 -7.45
C CYS A 78 9.30 8.34 -8.05
N VAL A 79 8.24 7.58 -7.84
CA VAL A 79 6.85 8.03 -8.07
C VAL A 79 6.08 7.98 -6.76
N VAL A 80 5.28 9.01 -6.50
CA VAL A 80 4.38 9.08 -5.35
C VAL A 80 2.95 8.96 -5.83
N TYR A 81 2.23 7.98 -5.27
CA TYR A 81 0.82 7.74 -5.51
C TYR A 81 0.02 7.95 -4.24
N THR A 82 -1.24 8.37 -4.37
CA THR A 82 -2.19 8.37 -3.27
C THR A 82 -3.48 7.66 -3.62
N GLY A 83 -4.07 6.96 -2.66
CA GLY A 83 -5.39 6.35 -2.76
C GLY A 83 -6.18 6.56 -1.49
N VAL A 84 -7.49 6.34 -1.57
CA VAL A 84 -8.38 6.36 -0.41
C VAL A 84 -8.85 4.95 -0.13
N TYR A 85 -8.43 4.41 1.01
CA TYR A 85 -8.94 3.15 1.53
C TYR A 85 -10.17 3.43 2.40
N ASP A 86 -11.34 3.05 1.88
CA ASP A 86 -12.59 3.10 2.62
C ASP A 86 -12.84 1.78 3.35
N THR A 87 -13.11 1.87 4.65
CA THR A 87 -13.41 0.71 5.50
C THR A 87 -14.91 0.59 5.81
N GLU A 88 -15.75 1.33 5.10
CA GLU A 88 -17.19 1.09 5.10
C GLU A 88 -17.49 -0.37 4.66
N GLY A 89 -18.35 -1.05 5.43
CA GLY A 89 -18.69 -2.46 5.17
C GLY A 89 -17.63 -3.50 5.56
N VAL A 90 -16.44 -3.09 6.02
CA VAL A 90 -15.41 -4.04 6.50
C VAL A 90 -15.84 -4.62 7.86
N THR A 91 -15.90 -5.95 7.94
CA THR A 91 -16.32 -6.67 9.16
C THR A 91 -15.35 -6.44 10.31
N HIS A 92 -15.90 -6.14 11.49
CA HIS A 92 -15.11 -6.02 12.71
C HIS A 92 -14.47 -7.35 13.12
N THR A 93 -13.20 -7.28 13.52
CA THR A 93 -12.55 -8.37 14.24
C THR A 93 -13.00 -8.41 15.69
N LYS A 94 -13.22 -9.62 16.22
CA LYS A 94 -13.58 -9.79 17.64
C LYS A 94 -12.46 -9.25 18.53
N SER A 95 -12.83 -8.68 19.67
CA SER A 95 -11.84 -8.18 20.63
C SER A 95 -10.93 -9.33 21.10
N GLY A 96 -9.62 -9.09 21.11
CA GLY A 96 -8.62 -10.10 21.45
C GLY A 96 -8.15 -10.96 20.27
N ASP A 97 -8.70 -10.76 19.08
CA ASP A 97 -8.30 -11.43 17.84
C ASP A 97 -7.66 -10.46 16.83
N ARG A 98 -6.86 -11.00 15.91
CA ARG A 98 -6.18 -10.26 14.84
C ARG A 98 -6.26 -11.05 13.55
N GLN A 99 -6.70 -10.40 12.47
CA GLN A 99 -6.71 -10.98 11.14
C GLN A 99 -5.56 -10.42 10.32
N ALA A 100 -4.87 -11.31 9.60
CA ALA A 100 -3.92 -10.90 8.58
C ALA A 100 -4.70 -10.23 7.44
N VAL A 101 -4.36 -8.99 7.14
CA VAL A 101 -4.97 -8.25 6.03
C VAL A 101 -4.02 -8.35 4.85
N GLN A 102 -4.47 -9.00 3.77
CA GLN A 102 -3.70 -9.05 2.54
C GLN A 102 -3.66 -7.66 1.90
N ILE A 103 -2.46 -7.24 1.49
CA ILE A 103 -2.24 -6.03 0.72
C ILE A 103 -1.68 -6.43 -0.65
N SER A 104 -2.28 -5.93 -1.72
CA SER A 104 -1.77 -6.09 -3.07
C SER A 104 -1.71 -4.75 -3.80
N ILE A 105 -0.69 -4.58 -4.64
CA ILE A 105 -0.54 -3.42 -5.51
C ILE A 105 -0.45 -3.96 -6.92
N GLN A 106 -1.29 -3.45 -7.81
CA GLN A 106 -1.21 -3.71 -9.23
C GLN A 106 -0.51 -2.55 -9.91
N GLY A 107 0.36 -2.88 -10.85
CA GLY A 107 1.07 -1.87 -11.61
C GLY A 107 1.66 -2.41 -12.91
N LYS A 108 2.13 -1.48 -13.75
CA LYS A 108 2.84 -1.78 -15.00
C LYS A 108 4.31 -1.48 -14.80
N LEU A 109 5.16 -2.38 -15.27
CA LEU A 109 6.59 -2.16 -15.37
C LEU A 109 6.91 -1.83 -16.83
N SER A 110 7.47 -0.66 -17.09
CA SER A 110 7.94 -0.32 -18.43
C SER A 110 9.35 -0.85 -18.62
N LEU A 111 9.50 -1.91 -19.41
CA LEU A 111 10.80 -2.46 -19.76
C LEU A 111 11.31 -1.75 -21.02
N THR A 112 12.12 -0.70 -20.84
CA THR A 112 12.81 -0.04 -21.95
C THR A 112 14.16 -0.71 -22.23
N GLY A 113 14.60 -0.71 -23.49
CA GLY A 113 15.92 -1.24 -23.88
C GLY A 113 16.03 -2.76 -24.02
N ILE A 114 14.91 -3.50 -24.04
CA ILE A 114 14.92 -4.93 -24.38
C ILE A 114 14.83 -5.10 -25.91
N CYS A 115 15.89 -5.58 -26.52
CA CYS A 115 15.87 -6.03 -27.93
C CYS A 115 15.36 -7.47 -28.00
N PHE A 116 14.22 -7.68 -28.65
CA PHE A 116 13.73 -9.01 -28.99
C PHE A 116 14.22 -9.38 -30.39
N GLY A 117 15.02 -10.45 -30.49
CA GLY A 117 15.32 -11.12 -31.76
C GLY A 117 14.29 -12.23 -31.99
N PHE A 118 13.48 -12.12 -33.02
CA PHE A 118 12.62 -13.21 -33.48
C PHE A 118 13.37 -13.95 -34.61
N LEU A 119 13.39 -15.29 -34.54
CA LEU A 119 13.91 -16.15 -35.62
C LEU A 119 12.88 -16.29 -36.74
#